data_AF-A0A497MGS1-F1
#
_entry.id   AF-A0A497MGS1-F1
#
_cell.length_a   1.000
_cell.length_b   1.000
_cell.length_c   1.000
_cell.angle_alpha   90.00
_cell.angle_beta   90.00
_cell.angle_gamma   90.00
#
_symmetry.space_group_name_H-M   'P 1'
#
loop_
_entity.id
_entity.type
_entity.pdbx_description
1 polymer ?
#
loop_
_entity_poly.entity_id
_entity_poly.type
_entity_poly.pdbx_seq_one_letter_code
_entity_poly.pdbx_strand_id
1 'polypeptide(L)'
;MSRMDGEGERRISAGIGWGWIKNSEASYGIVAEAHGCKDEASLQAEISRKLEEMARVRNMRLTRLGVRVESLEVPKGMYGCVLTALIYVPWELEETVREVSKSYRMLSSLQMVEKPNKPAKRRI
;
A
#
# COMPACT_ATOMS: atom_id res chain seq x y z
N MET A 1 -3.99 -1.55 2.41
CA MET A 1 -3.91 -2.29 3.67
C MET A 1 -4.49 -3.66 3.38
N SER A 2 -3.76 -4.73 3.67
CA SER A 2 -4.23 -6.09 3.39
C SER A 2 -4.70 -6.76 4.67
N ARG A 3 -5.81 -7.50 4.61
CA ARG A 3 -6.37 -8.25 5.73
C ARG A 3 -6.82 -9.64 5.28
N MET A 4 -6.66 -10.63 6.14
CA MET A 4 -7.30 -11.93 6.00
C MET A 4 -7.91 -12.37 7.32
N ASP A 5 -9.16 -12.80 7.29
CA ASP A 5 -9.81 -13.49 8.41
C ASP A 5 -9.77 -15.01 8.16
N GLY A 6 -9.78 -15.79 9.24
CA GLY A 6 -9.78 -17.24 9.18
C GLY A 6 -10.40 -17.87 10.41
N GLU A 7 -10.82 -19.11 10.24
CA GLU A 7 -11.35 -19.98 11.28
C GLU A 7 -10.68 -21.35 11.14
N GLY A 8 -10.17 -21.89 12.25
CA GLY A 8 -9.71 -23.28 12.41
C GLY A 8 -8.62 -23.79 11.46
N GLU A 9 -7.55 -24.38 12.00
CA GLU A 9 -6.55 -25.25 11.33
C GLU A 9 -6.09 -24.78 9.93
N ARG A 10 -6.04 -23.47 9.70
CA ARG A 10 -5.66 -22.86 8.42
C ARG A 10 -4.62 -21.78 8.65
N ARG A 11 -3.67 -21.70 7.74
CA ARG A 11 -2.79 -20.55 7.63
C ARG A 11 -3.52 -19.43 6.88
N ILE A 12 -3.58 -18.26 7.48
CA ILE A 12 -4.03 -17.02 6.84
C ILE A 12 -2.86 -16.06 6.75
N SER A 13 -2.76 -15.35 5.63
CA SER A 13 -1.63 -14.46 5.37
C SER A 13 -2.11 -13.18 4.71
N ALA A 14 -1.48 -12.06 5.05
CA ALA A 14 -1.73 -10.75 4.46
C ALA A 14 -0.40 -10.05 4.21
N GLY A 15 -0.25 -9.39 3.07
CA GLY A 15 0.98 -8.70 2.72
C GLY A 15 0.74 -7.41 1.95
N ILE A 16 1.71 -6.52 2.11
CA ILE A 16 1.79 -5.24 1.42
C ILE A 16 3.18 -5.07 0.83
N GLY A 17 3.25 -4.61 -0.41
CA GLY A 17 4.50 -4.25 -1.06
C GLY A 17 4.46 -2.82 -1.53
N TRP A 18 5.63 -2.20 -1.57
CA TRP A 18 5.82 -0.85 -2.03
C TRP A 18 7.07 -0.77 -2.89
N GLY A 19 7.06 0.18 -3.82
CA GLY A 19 8.21 0.40 -4.68
C GLY A 19 8.22 1.78 -5.31
N TRP A 20 9.36 2.12 -5.89
CA TRP A 20 9.55 3.36 -6.64
C TRP A 20 9.68 3.04 -8.12
N ILE A 21 8.83 3.66 -8.95
CA ILE A 21 8.89 3.55 -10.40
C ILE A 21 9.36 4.85 -11.02
N LYS A 22 10.16 4.77 -12.08
CA LYS A 22 10.64 5.95 -12.81
C LYS A 22 10.70 5.73 -14.32
N ASN A 23 10.55 6.80 -15.08
CA ASN A 23 10.94 6.91 -16.48
C ASN A 23 11.78 8.19 -16.66
N SER A 24 11.93 8.69 -17.90
CA SER A 24 12.65 9.94 -18.18
C SER A 24 11.94 11.21 -17.68
N GLU A 25 10.63 11.16 -17.45
CA GLU A 25 9.80 12.34 -17.17
C GLU A 25 9.37 12.43 -15.70
N ALA A 26 9.14 11.29 -15.03
CA ALA A 26 8.58 11.24 -13.70
C ALA A 26 9.12 10.07 -12.86
N SER A 27 9.01 10.24 -11.54
CA SER A 27 9.28 9.20 -10.55
C SER A 27 8.26 9.29 -9.42
N TYR A 28 7.64 8.17 -9.05
CA TYR A 28 6.68 8.12 -7.94
C TYR A 28 6.59 6.72 -7.32
N GLY A 29 6.00 6.66 -6.13
CA GLY A 29 5.79 5.41 -5.39
C GLY A 29 4.53 4.67 -5.85
N ILE A 30 4.58 3.35 -5.80
CA ILE A 30 3.43 2.46 -5.98
C ILE A 30 3.34 1.48 -4.81
N VAL A 31 2.12 1.04 -4.51
CA VAL A 31 1.81 0.10 -3.42
C VAL A 31 0.87 -0.96 -3.96
N ALA A 32 1.09 -2.22 -3.58
CA ALA A 32 0.24 -3.35 -3.93
C ALA A 32 0.01 -4.21 -2.68
N GLU A 33 -1.15 -4.88 -2.63
CA GLU A 33 -1.51 -5.79 -1.56
C GLU A 33 -1.93 -7.16 -2.06
N ALA A 34 -1.80 -8.17 -1.20
CA ALA A 34 -2.33 -9.51 -1.40
C ALA A 34 -2.64 -10.16 -0.05
N HIS A 35 -3.57 -11.11 -0.05
CA HIS A 35 -3.90 -11.93 1.11
C HIS A 35 -4.42 -13.29 0.66
N GLY A 36 -4.47 -14.25 1.58
CA GLY A 36 -5.09 -15.56 1.35
C GLY A 36 -4.49 -16.66 2.21
N CYS A 37 -4.91 -17.90 1.95
CA CYS A 37 -4.34 -19.11 2.56
C CYS A 37 -3.08 -19.55 1.81
N LYS A 38 -2.00 -18.79 1.93
CA LYS A 38 -0.75 -19.04 1.22
C LYS A 38 0.44 -18.86 2.16
N ASP A 39 1.56 -19.51 1.86
CA ASP A 39 2.82 -19.23 2.54
C ASP A 39 3.36 -17.83 2.19
N GLU A 40 4.32 -17.35 2.98
CA GLU A 40 4.93 -16.03 2.77
C GLU A 40 5.57 -15.87 1.39
N ALA A 41 6.27 -16.89 0.87
CA ALA A 41 6.98 -16.79 -0.40
C ALA A 41 5.99 -16.65 -1.57
N SER A 42 4.90 -17.41 -1.54
CA SER A 42 3.80 -17.30 -2.50
C SER A 42 3.16 -15.91 -2.49
N LEU A 43 2.92 -15.34 -1.30
CA LEU A 43 2.36 -13.99 -1.17
C LEU A 43 3.35 -12.91 -1.63
N GLN A 44 4.63 -13.06 -1.27
CA GLN A 44 5.69 -12.15 -1.69
C GLN A 44 5.86 -12.13 -3.22
N ALA A 45 5.83 -13.31 -3.86
CA ALA A 45 5.90 -13.43 -5.30
C ALA A 45 4.69 -12.78 -5.99
N GLU A 46 3.48 -12.97 -5.46
CA GLU A 46 2.26 -12.33 -5.97
C GLU A 46 2.35 -10.80 -5.89
N ILE A 47 2.76 -10.26 -4.74
CA ILE A 47 2.91 -8.82 -4.53
C ILE A 47 3.98 -8.23 -5.44
N SER A 48 5.12 -8.92 -5.57
CA SER A 48 6.22 -8.48 -6.44
C SER A 48 5.79 -8.44 -7.90
N ARG A 49 5.10 -9.49 -8.36
CA ARG A 49 4.52 -9.54 -9.71
C ARG A 49 3.51 -8.41 -9.94
N LYS A 50 2.66 -8.10 -8.96
CA LYS A 50 1.73 -6.96 -9.04
C LYS A 50 2.48 -5.64 -9.21
N LEU A 51 3.54 -5.40 -8.43
CA LEU A 51 4.35 -4.17 -8.53
C LEU A 51 5.08 -4.06 -9.88
N GLU A 52 5.61 -5.16 -10.39
CA GLU A 52 6.23 -5.22 -11.72
C GLU A 52 5.23 -4.94 -12.83
N GLU A 53 4.05 -5.55 -12.77
CA GLU A 53 2.97 -5.32 -13.74
C GLU A 53 2.49 -3.86 -13.69
N MET A 54 2.35 -3.30 -12.49
CA MET A 54 2.03 -1.89 -12.30
C MET A 54 3.06 -0.96 -12.97
N ALA A 55 4.36 -1.27 -12.84
CA ALA A 55 5.41 -0.51 -13.51
C ALA A 55 5.34 -0.66 -15.04
N ARG A 56 5.17 -1.91 -15.52
CA ARG A 56 5.12 -2.28 -16.93
C ARG A 56 4.01 -1.56 -17.69
N VAL A 57 2.77 -1.61 -17.19
CA VAL A 57 1.61 -0.96 -17.85
C VAL A 57 1.72 0.57 -17.91
N ARG A 58 2.64 1.16 -17.13
CA ARG A 58 2.92 2.60 -17.11
C ARG A 58 4.13 2.98 -17.96
N ASN A 59 4.78 2.02 -18.63
CA ASN A 59 6.06 2.21 -19.30
C ASN A 59 7.13 2.79 -18.37
N MET A 60 7.15 2.34 -17.11
CA MET A 60 8.10 2.78 -16.09
C MET A 60 8.91 1.60 -15.55
N ARG A 61 10.10 1.88 -15.04
CA ARG A 61 10.99 0.88 -14.44
C ARG A 61 10.83 0.89 -12.93
N LEU A 62 10.63 -0.27 -12.33
CA LEU A 62 10.71 -0.47 -10.88
C LEU A 62 12.17 -0.40 -10.42
N THR A 63 12.47 0.41 -9.41
CA THR A 63 13.85 0.72 -8.97
C THR A 63 14.16 0.35 -7.54
N ARG A 64 13.13 0.28 -6.70
CA ARG A 64 13.19 -0.15 -5.30
C ARG A 64 11.91 -0.92 -5.03
N LEU A 65 12.03 -2.00 -4.26
CA LEU A 65 10.91 -2.84 -3.87
C LEU A 65 11.13 -3.29 -2.43
N GLY A 66 10.09 -3.16 -1.61
CA GLY A 66 10.00 -3.75 -0.29
C GLY A 66 8.66 -4.47 -0.16
N VAL A 67 8.65 -5.59 0.56
CA VAL A 67 7.45 -6.37 0.82
C VAL A 67 7.45 -6.75 2.30
N ARG A 68 6.29 -6.63 2.93
CA ARG A 68 6.01 -7.16 4.26
C ARG A 68 4.84 -8.13 4.16
N VAL A 69 5.03 -9.34 4.66
CA VAL A 69 3.97 -10.34 4.81
C VAL A 69 3.89 -10.67 6.29
N GLU A 70 2.68 -10.92 6.76
CA GLU A 70 2.41 -11.50 8.07
C GLU A 70 1.50 -12.71 7.86
N SER A 71 1.71 -13.75 8.66
CA SER A 71 0.93 -14.99 8.61
C SER A 71 0.54 -15.45 10.01
N LEU A 72 -0.61 -16.11 10.11
CA LEU A 72 -1.12 -16.71 11.33
C LEU A 72 -1.65 -18.11 11.03
N GLU A 73 -1.25 -19.10 11.81
CA GLU A 73 -1.93 -20.39 11.87
C GLU A 73 -3.08 -20.29 12.88
N VAL A 74 -4.31 -20.37 12.39
CA VAL A 74 -5.50 -20.25 13.25
C VAL A 74 -5.67 -21.55 14.03
N PRO A 75 -5.69 -21.53 15.38
CA PRO A 75 -5.90 -22.74 16.16
C PRO A 75 -7.28 -23.35 15.91
N LYS A 76 -7.40 -24.65 16.17
CA LYS A 76 -8.66 -25.39 16.04
C LYS A 76 -9.76 -24.78 16.94
N GLY A 77 -10.95 -24.59 16.37
CA GLY A 77 -12.10 -24.03 17.09
C GLY A 77 -11.98 -22.54 17.44
N MET A 78 -11.04 -21.82 16.81
CA MET A 78 -10.83 -20.39 17.02
C MET A 78 -10.98 -19.59 15.73
N TYR A 79 -11.23 -18.30 15.87
CA TYR A 79 -11.16 -17.30 14.82
C TYR A 79 -9.83 -16.53 14.91
N GLY A 80 -9.29 -16.11 13.78
CA GLY A 80 -8.08 -15.32 13.69
C GLY A 80 -8.13 -14.29 12.57
N CYS A 81 -7.31 -13.25 12.70
CA CYS A 81 -7.15 -12.21 11.70
C CYS A 81 -5.67 -11.85 11.57
N VAL A 82 -5.22 -11.62 10.34
CA VAL A 82 -3.90 -11.05 10.05
C VAL A 82 -4.05 -9.79 9.20
N LEU A 83 -3.24 -8.77 9.49
CA LEU A 83 -3.32 -7.44 8.90
C LEU A 83 -1.92 -6.92 8.56
N THR A 84 -1.78 -6.30 7.40
CA THR A 84 -0.61 -5.48 7.05
C THR A 84 -1.03 -4.12 6.49
N ALA A 85 -0.31 -3.07 6.88
CA ALA A 85 -0.61 -1.70 6.48
C ALA A 85 0.67 -0.94 6.14
N LEU A 86 0.56 -0.05 5.14
CA LEU A 86 1.54 0.97 4.82
C LEU A 86 0.86 2.29 5.11
N ILE A 87 1.38 3.00 6.10
CA ILE A 87 0.77 4.21 6.65
C ILE A 87 1.63 5.39 6.22
N TYR A 88 1.04 6.30 5.44
CA TYR A 88 1.66 7.59 5.18
C TYR A 88 1.50 8.46 6.42
N VAL A 89 2.62 8.78 7.04
CA VAL A 89 2.67 9.73 8.15
C VAL A 89 3.12 11.09 7.63
N PRO A 90 2.61 12.19 8.20
CA PRO A 90 3.12 13.51 7.88
C PRO A 90 4.62 13.58 8.18
N TRP A 91 5.35 14.35 7.38
CA TRP A 91 6.81 14.40 7.50
C TRP A 91 7.26 15.38 8.60
N GLU A 92 6.39 16.33 8.97
CA GLU A 92 6.67 17.36 9.95
C GLU A 92 5.54 17.49 10.98
N LEU A 93 5.88 17.92 12.20
CA LEU A 93 4.92 18.12 13.30
C LEU A 93 3.86 19.18 12.95
N GLU A 94 4.20 20.16 12.12
CA GLU A 94 3.24 21.17 11.65
C GLU A 94 2.17 20.57 10.74
N GLU A 95 2.51 19.54 9.96
CA GLU A 95 1.55 18.82 9.13
C GLU A 95 0.68 17.86 9.95
N THR A 96 1.18 17.32 11.07
CA THR A 96 0.39 16.46 11.96
C THR A 96 -0.70 17.23 12.71
N VAL A 97 -0.48 18.52 13.00
CA VAL A 97 -1.42 19.39 13.73
C VAL A 97 -2.31 20.24 12.82
N ARG A 98 -2.19 20.12 11.49
CA ARG A 98 -3.08 20.83 10.56
C ARG A 98 -4.53 20.39 10.80
N GLU A 99 -5.32 21.30 11.36
CA GLU A 99 -6.77 21.13 11.37
C GLU A 99 -7.25 21.02 9.92
N VAL A 100 -7.80 19.86 9.56
CA VAL A 100 -8.45 19.69 8.27
C VAL A 100 -9.63 20.64 8.25
N SER A 101 -9.51 21.73 7.47
CA SER A 101 -10.52 22.77 7.41
C SER A 101 -11.89 22.14 7.09
N LYS A 102 -12.97 22.62 7.73
CA LYS A 102 -14.34 22.11 7.48
C LYS A 102 -14.69 22.14 5.99
N SER A 103 -14.13 23.10 5.26
CA SER A 103 -14.22 23.22 3.80
C SER A 103 -13.64 21.99 3.09
N TYR A 104 -12.48 21.48 3.52
CA TYR A 104 -11.88 20.27 2.94
C TYR A 104 -12.67 19.00 3.26
N ARG A 105 -13.32 18.91 4.44
CA ARG A 105 -14.25 17.81 4.77
C ARG A 105 -15.52 17.81 3.90
N MET A 106 -16.05 19.00 3.58
CA MET A 106 -17.14 19.13 2.61
C MET A 106 -16.66 18.88 1.18
N LEU A 107 -15.53 19.43 0.77
CA LEU A 107 -14.98 19.25 -0.57
C LEU A 107 -14.57 17.80 -0.84
N SER A 108 -14.02 17.06 0.15
CA SER A 108 -13.71 15.63 -0.01
C SER A 108 -14.96 14.74 -0.14
N SER A 109 -16.09 15.18 0.42
CA SER A 109 -17.38 14.51 0.21
C SER A 109 -18.07 14.93 -1.09
N LEU A 110 -17.66 16.04 -1.71
CA LEU A 110 -18.23 16.60 -2.94
C LEU A 110 -17.36 16.43 -4.21
N GLN A 111 -16.05 16.14 -4.09
CA GLN A 111 -15.10 16.02 -5.21
C GLN A 111 -14.44 14.63 -5.21
N MET A 112 -15.19 13.56 -5.42
CA MET A 112 -15.29 12.91 -6.74
C MET A 112 -15.43 13.92 -7.90
N VAL A 113 -14.33 14.55 -8.34
CA VAL A 113 -14.10 15.09 -9.72
C VAL A 113 -12.94 16.12 -9.72
N GLU A 114 -11.88 15.73 -10.44
CA GLU A 114 -10.83 16.52 -11.12
C GLU A 114 -9.59 17.14 -10.38
N LYS A 115 -8.43 16.88 -11.02
CA LYS A 115 -6.99 17.12 -10.74
C LYS A 115 -6.56 18.61 -10.94
N PRO A 116 -5.28 19.08 -10.74
CA PRO A 116 -3.98 18.37 -10.74
C PRO A 116 -2.90 18.79 -9.71
N ASN A 117 -1.88 17.95 -9.61
CA ASN A 117 -0.70 18.08 -8.75
C ASN A 117 0.49 18.68 -9.54
N LYS A 118 1.18 19.69 -9.00
CA LYS A 118 2.51 20.13 -9.47
C LYS A 118 3.49 20.10 -8.29
N PRO A 119 4.60 19.34 -8.35
CA PRO A 119 5.58 19.34 -7.27
C PRO A 119 6.46 20.61 -7.31
N ALA A 120 6.77 21.16 -6.12
CA ALA A 120 7.65 22.29 -5.94
C ALA A 120 9.13 21.92 -6.21
N LYS A 121 9.85 22.81 -6.91
CA LYS A 121 11.26 22.64 -7.29
C LYS A 121 12.18 22.71 -6.07
N ARG A 122 13.09 21.75 -5.92
CA ARG A 122 14.20 21.82 -4.96
C ARG A 122 15.31 22.73 -5.51
N ARG A 123 15.77 23.69 -4.71
CA ARG A 123 17.10 24.29 -4.85
C ARG A 123 18.07 23.49 -3.99
N ILE A 124 19.22 23.16 -4.58
CA ILE A 124 20.41 22.61 -3.91
C ILE A 124 21.12 23.79 -3.25
#